data_AF-A0A7S2FC72-F1
#
_entry.id   AF-A0A7S2FC72-F1
#
_cell.length_a   1.000
_cell.length_b   1.000
_cell.length_c   1.000
_cell.angle_alpha   90.00
_cell.angle_beta   90.00
_cell.angle_gamma   90.00
#
_symmetry.space_group_name_H-M   'P 1'
#
loop_
_entity.id
_entity.type
_entity.pdbx_description
1 polymer ?
#
loop_
_entity_poly.entity_id
_entity_poly.type
_entity_poly.pdbx_seq_one_letter_code
_entity_poly.pdbx_strand_id
1 'polypeptide(L)'
;SGPSGRPIDAKRRNAELASAASSAKPPPSSDPVVQSLKDAGTAALNEGKYDEATEHYTEALAMLRVLDEETTADNRESGADTTVPVAENSGPSIAAARWALTASDEARAVAAALFSNRSLAHHRSGRYVDASVDGAAAAQLRPFWPKPYYRIAVARLDLGHYPRSVAACRRGEALAASCGESTEPFLTLLNTISYTAMRNGSFAGFD
;
A
#
# COMPACT_ATOMS: atom_id res chain seq x y z
N SER A 1 13.79 3.78 -47.04
CA SER A 1 13.09 2.77 -46.22
C SER A 1 13.71 2.71 -44.84
N GLY A 2 13.13 3.41 -43.86
CA GLY A 2 13.51 3.32 -42.44
C GLY A 2 12.31 2.80 -41.65
N PRO A 3 12.46 1.87 -40.69
CA PRO A 3 11.32 1.30 -40.00
C PRO A 3 10.79 2.32 -38.99
N SER A 4 9.54 2.72 -39.19
CA SER A 4 8.75 3.51 -38.25
C SER A 4 8.52 2.71 -36.96
N GLY A 5 9.19 3.07 -35.88
CA GLY A 5 8.86 2.60 -34.54
C GLY A 5 7.49 3.16 -34.13
N ARG A 6 6.48 2.30 -34.00
CA ARG A 6 5.19 2.69 -33.41
C ARG A 6 5.40 2.96 -31.92
N PRO A 7 4.72 3.97 -31.34
CA PRO A 7 4.73 4.18 -29.90
C PRO A 7 4.07 2.97 -29.24
N ILE A 8 4.86 2.15 -28.57
CA ILE A 8 4.38 1.08 -27.68
C ILE A 8 3.54 1.74 -26.57
N ASP A 9 2.22 1.52 -26.64
CA ASP A 9 1.22 2.07 -25.74
C ASP A 9 1.64 1.94 -24.28
N ALA A 10 1.67 3.07 -23.56
CA ALA A 10 1.94 3.11 -22.12
C ALA A 10 1.03 2.16 -21.31
N LYS A 11 -0.18 1.86 -21.83
CA LYS A 11 -1.10 0.83 -21.30
C LYS A 11 -0.51 -0.57 -21.32
N ARG A 12 0.20 -0.97 -22.38
CA ARG A 12 0.83 -2.30 -22.50
C ARG A 12 2.02 -2.44 -21.56
N ARG A 13 2.85 -1.40 -21.45
CA ARG A 13 3.97 -1.35 -20.51
C ARG A 13 3.48 -1.38 -19.05
N ASN A 14 2.41 -0.66 -18.74
CA ASN A 14 1.78 -0.70 -17.42
C ASN A 14 1.10 -2.06 -17.13
N ALA A 15 0.52 -2.72 -18.15
CA ALA A 15 -0.04 -4.06 -18.00
C ALA A 15 1.04 -5.13 -17.79
N GLU A 16 2.20 -5.01 -18.45
CA GLU A 16 3.36 -5.89 -18.21
C GLU A 16 3.98 -5.67 -16.82
N LEU A 17 4.11 -4.43 -16.36
CA LEU A 17 4.56 -4.10 -15.00
C LEU A 17 3.54 -4.57 -13.94
N ALA A 18 2.24 -4.46 -14.21
CA ALA A 18 1.18 -4.97 -13.34
C ALA A 18 1.17 -6.51 -13.31
N SER A 19 1.38 -7.18 -14.44
CA SER A 19 1.47 -8.65 -14.54
C SER A 19 2.67 -9.21 -13.77
N ALA A 20 3.83 -8.54 -13.85
CA ALA A 20 5.02 -8.90 -13.08
C ALA A 20 4.87 -8.61 -11.56
N ALA A 21 4.16 -7.54 -11.19
CA ALA A 21 3.96 -7.14 -9.79
C ALA A 21 2.81 -7.88 -9.08
N SER A 22 1.87 -8.47 -9.83
CA SER A 22 0.66 -9.12 -9.31
C SER A 22 0.82 -10.61 -9.00
N SER A 23 1.81 -11.29 -9.58
CA SER A 23 1.91 -12.76 -9.53
C SER A 23 2.94 -13.31 -8.54
N ALA A 24 3.76 -12.46 -7.92
CA ALA A 24 4.72 -12.94 -6.93
C ALA A 24 4.09 -12.99 -5.53
N LYS A 25 3.79 -14.22 -5.08
CA LYS A 25 3.88 -14.56 -3.64
C LYS A 25 5.19 -13.93 -3.12
N PRO A 26 5.19 -13.18 -2.00
CA PRO A 26 6.36 -12.45 -1.55
C PRO A 26 7.58 -13.39 -1.56
N PRO A 27 8.70 -13.00 -2.20
CA PRO A 27 9.87 -13.87 -2.26
C PRO A 27 10.33 -14.22 -0.83
N PRO A 28 10.60 -15.50 -0.53
CA PRO A 28 11.13 -15.90 0.76
C PRO A 28 12.61 -15.51 0.84
N SER A 29 12.87 -14.25 1.17
CA SER A 29 14.20 -13.77 1.61
C SER A 29 14.06 -12.59 2.57
N SER A 30 12.98 -12.56 3.34
CA SER A 30 12.88 -11.66 4.49
C SER A 30 13.71 -12.24 5.62
N ASP A 31 14.51 -11.39 6.25
CA ASP A 31 15.20 -11.74 7.49
C ASP A 31 14.21 -12.41 8.46
N PRO A 32 14.59 -13.55 9.08
CA PRO A 32 13.70 -14.31 9.96
C PRO A 32 13.09 -13.45 11.07
N VAL A 33 13.78 -12.40 11.52
CA VAL A 33 13.29 -11.48 12.55
C VAL A 33 12.10 -10.66 12.05
N VAL A 34 12.21 -10.06 10.86
CA VAL A 34 11.11 -9.26 10.27
C VAL A 34 9.89 -10.15 9.98
N GLN A 35 10.13 -11.36 9.50
CA GLN A 35 9.05 -12.30 9.21
C GLN A 35 8.38 -12.79 10.51
N SER A 36 9.14 -13.06 11.57
CA SER A 36 8.60 -13.41 12.88
C SER A 36 7.72 -12.29 13.47
N LEU A 37 8.16 -11.04 13.42
CA LEU A 37 7.37 -9.89 13.90
C LEU A 37 6.09 -9.70 13.08
N LYS A 38 6.17 -9.87 11.76
CA LYS A 38 4.98 -9.83 10.90
C LYS A 38 3.97 -10.91 11.25
N ASP A 39 4.43 -12.12 11.56
CA ASP A 39 3.58 -13.25 11.92
C ASP A 39 2.97 -13.04 13.31
N ALA A 40 3.74 -12.54 14.28
CA ALA A 40 3.25 -12.13 15.59
C ALA A 40 2.15 -11.04 15.48
N GLY A 41 2.37 -10.01 14.68
CA GLY A 41 1.37 -8.98 14.42
C GLY A 41 0.10 -9.54 13.75
N THR A 42 0.25 -10.54 12.90
CA THR A 42 -0.89 -11.22 12.25
C THR A 42 -1.67 -12.09 13.23
N ALA A 43 -0.98 -12.77 14.15
CA ALA A 43 -1.61 -13.51 15.24
C ALA A 43 -2.40 -12.56 16.16
N ALA A 44 -1.79 -11.47 16.62
CA ALA A 44 -2.44 -10.45 17.44
C ALA A 44 -3.68 -9.84 16.74
N LEU A 45 -3.60 -9.58 15.43
CA LEU A 45 -4.74 -9.12 14.62
C LEU A 45 -5.93 -10.09 14.63
N ASN A 46 -5.65 -11.40 14.62
CA ASN A 46 -6.67 -12.45 14.63
C ASN A 46 -7.27 -12.64 16.03
N GLU A 47 -6.48 -12.39 17.08
CA GLU A 47 -6.93 -12.41 18.48
C GLU A 47 -7.71 -11.14 18.88
N GLY A 48 -7.77 -10.13 18.01
CA GLY A 48 -8.43 -8.86 18.31
C GLY A 48 -7.57 -7.86 19.10
N LYS A 49 -6.30 -8.18 19.33
CA LYS A 49 -5.32 -7.34 20.04
C LYS A 49 -4.69 -6.36 19.07
N TYR A 50 -5.45 -5.33 18.70
CA TYR A 50 -5.06 -4.42 17.63
C TYR A 50 -3.87 -3.54 17.99
N ASP A 51 -3.71 -3.17 19.25
CA ASP A 51 -2.59 -2.34 19.69
C ASP A 51 -1.27 -3.12 19.66
N GLU A 52 -1.24 -4.34 20.22
CA GLU A 52 -0.11 -5.27 20.10
C GLU A 52 0.25 -5.54 18.63
N ALA A 53 -0.75 -5.73 17.77
CA ALA A 53 -0.51 -5.88 16.33
C ALA A 53 0.17 -4.65 15.71
N THR A 54 -0.26 -3.43 16.08
CA THR A 54 0.39 -2.22 15.58
C THR A 54 1.82 -2.06 16.06
N GLU A 55 2.13 -2.48 17.29
CA GLU A 55 3.48 -2.49 17.84
C GLU A 55 4.38 -3.44 17.06
N HIS A 56 3.98 -4.70 16.90
CA HIS A 56 4.74 -5.69 16.13
C HIS A 56 5.02 -5.26 14.68
N TYR A 57 4.05 -4.64 14.00
CA TYR A 57 4.28 -4.12 12.66
C TYR A 57 5.22 -2.90 12.63
N THR A 58 5.18 -2.08 13.67
CA THR A 58 6.07 -0.91 13.78
C THR A 58 7.50 -1.36 14.04
N GLU A 59 7.70 -2.34 14.92
CA GLU A 59 8.99 -2.99 15.14
C GLU A 59 9.50 -3.66 13.87
N ALA A 60 8.65 -4.39 13.15
CA ALA A 60 9.02 -5.03 11.88
C ALA A 60 9.51 -4.00 10.84
N LEU A 61 8.84 -2.85 10.74
CA LEU A 61 9.25 -1.76 9.84
C LEU A 61 10.57 -1.12 10.27
N ALA A 62 10.81 -0.95 11.58
CA ALA A 62 12.06 -0.43 12.10
C ALA A 62 13.23 -1.39 11.81
N MET A 63 13.05 -2.68 12.06
CA MET A 63 14.07 -3.71 11.78
C MET A 63 14.36 -3.81 10.29
N LEU A 64 13.32 -3.80 9.45
CA LEU A 64 13.47 -3.84 8.00
C LEU A 64 14.30 -2.65 7.48
N ARG A 65 14.09 -1.46 8.06
CA ARG A 65 14.87 -0.27 7.71
C ARG A 65 16.35 -0.43 8.08
N VAL A 66 16.66 -0.92 9.28
CA VAL A 66 18.04 -1.15 9.73
C VAL A 66 18.75 -2.13 8.80
N LEU A 67 18.08 -3.23 8.46
CA LEU A 67 18.63 -4.27 7.57
C LEU A 67 18.89 -3.76 6.14
N ASP A 68 18.01 -2.90 5.61
CA ASP A 68 18.23 -2.25 4.30
C ASP A 68 19.39 -1.23 4.37
N GLU A 69 19.53 -0.50 5.48
CA GLU A 69 20.65 0.42 5.69
C GLU A 69 22.00 -0.32 5.80
N GLU A 70 22.07 -1.46 6.51
CA GLU A 70 23.28 -2.29 6.63
C GLU A 70 23.69 -2.91 5.29
N THR A 71 22.74 -3.50 4.55
CA THR A 71 23.00 -4.09 3.23
C THR A 71 23.39 -3.03 2.18
N THR A 72 22.89 -1.81 2.30
CA THR A 72 23.32 -0.70 1.44
C THR A 72 24.61 -0.03 1.91
N ALA A 73 24.99 -0.14 3.18
CA ALA A 73 26.27 0.32 3.71
C ALA A 73 27.44 -0.56 3.23
N ASP A 74 27.28 -1.89 3.23
CA ASP A 74 28.27 -2.84 2.70
C ASP A 74 28.52 -2.63 1.19
N ASN A 75 27.52 -2.10 0.47
CA ASN A 75 27.62 -1.80 -0.96
C ASN A 75 28.02 -0.33 -1.27
N ARG A 76 28.13 0.53 -0.25
CA ARG A 76 28.34 1.99 -0.40
C ARG A 76 29.79 2.45 -0.51
N GLU A 77 30.76 1.55 -0.50
CA GLU A 77 32.14 1.91 -0.93
C GLU A 77 32.19 2.38 -2.41
N SER A 78 31.12 2.20 -3.19
CA SER A 78 30.98 2.74 -4.54
C SER A 78 29.87 3.79 -4.61
N GLY A 79 30.26 5.07 -4.53
CA GLY A 79 29.34 6.20 -4.43
C GLY A 79 28.32 6.34 -5.57
N ALA A 80 27.07 6.61 -5.19
CA ALA A 80 26.09 7.28 -6.03
C ALA A 80 25.11 8.06 -5.14
N ASP A 81 25.14 9.39 -5.29
CA ASP A 81 24.21 10.33 -4.68
C ASP A 81 22.90 10.33 -5.49
N THR A 82 21.92 9.56 -5.04
CA THR A 82 20.59 9.49 -5.69
C THR A 82 19.58 10.31 -4.90
N THR A 83 19.67 11.64 -5.04
CA THR A 83 18.64 12.56 -4.54
C THR A 83 17.41 12.51 -5.44
N VAL A 84 16.41 11.72 -5.05
CA VAL A 84 15.08 11.78 -5.67
C VAL A 84 14.34 13.01 -5.10
N PRO A 85 13.86 13.94 -5.95
CA PRO A 85 13.15 15.12 -5.46
C PRO A 85 11.76 14.71 -4.95
N VAL A 86 11.52 14.87 -3.64
CA VAL A 86 10.22 14.64 -3.02
C VAL A 86 9.53 15.98 -2.80
N ALA A 87 8.26 16.08 -3.19
CA ALA A 87 7.44 17.26 -2.96
C ALA A 87 7.32 17.55 -1.45
N GLU A 88 7.71 18.76 -1.03
CA GLU A 88 7.76 19.22 0.37
C GLU A 88 6.40 19.21 1.11
N ASN A 89 5.29 18.94 0.41
CA ASN A 89 3.94 18.97 0.98
C ASN A 89 3.39 17.59 1.39
N SER A 90 4.30 16.66 1.65
CA SER A 90 4.00 15.28 1.95
C SER A 90 3.68 15.12 3.45
N GLY A 91 2.41 14.86 3.82
CA GLY A 91 2.00 14.69 5.23
C GLY A 91 2.79 13.60 5.98
N PRO A 92 2.66 13.49 7.32
CA PRO A 92 3.48 12.62 8.18
C PRO A 92 3.53 11.14 7.74
N SER A 93 2.48 10.68 7.05
CA SER A 93 2.34 9.40 6.34
C SER A 93 3.50 9.06 5.38
N ILE A 94 3.96 10.04 4.60
CA ILE A 94 4.99 9.84 3.58
C ILE A 94 6.37 9.83 4.23
N ALA A 95 6.56 10.60 5.31
CA ALA A 95 7.83 10.66 6.02
C ALA A 95 8.24 9.29 6.56
N ALA A 96 7.29 8.53 7.13
CA ALA A 96 7.55 7.20 7.70
C ALA A 96 7.87 6.13 6.66
N ALA A 97 7.39 6.27 5.42
CA ALA A 97 7.65 5.34 4.32
C ALA A 97 8.71 5.83 3.33
N ARG A 98 9.27 7.03 3.53
CA ARG A 98 10.19 7.67 2.58
C ARG A 98 11.47 6.86 2.35
N TRP A 99 11.98 6.23 3.42
CA TRP A 99 13.15 5.35 3.32
C TRP A 99 12.88 4.15 2.39
N ALA A 100 11.65 3.61 2.40
CA ALA A 100 11.29 2.45 1.59
C ALA A 100 11.14 2.78 0.09
N LEU A 101 11.04 4.05 -0.28
CA LEU A 101 11.05 4.47 -1.68
C LEU A 101 12.45 4.33 -2.30
N THR A 102 13.50 4.49 -1.50
CA THR A 102 14.91 4.32 -1.91
C THR A 102 15.48 2.95 -1.60
N ALA A 103 14.76 2.15 -0.81
CA ALA A 103 15.14 0.79 -0.45
C ALA A 103 15.11 -0.18 -1.65
N SER A 104 15.70 -1.36 -1.46
CA SER A 104 15.62 -2.48 -2.41
C SER A 104 14.17 -2.83 -2.77
N ASP A 105 13.96 -3.43 -3.95
CA ASP A 105 12.62 -3.83 -4.40
C ASP A 105 11.98 -4.84 -3.44
N GLU A 106 12.80 -5.72 -2.87
CA GLU A 106 12.42 -6.69 -1.84
C GLU A 106 11.97 -6.00 -0.55
N ALA A 107 12.79 -5.10 0.00
CA ALA A 107 12.44 -4.34 1.21
C ALA A 107 11.20 -3.49 0.99
N ARG A 108 11.05 -2.87 -0.19
CA ARG A 108 9.86 -2.11 -0.58
C ARG A 108 8.61 -2.98 -0.58
N ALA A 109 8.69 -4.20 -1.10
CA ALA A 109 7.58 -5.13 -1.11
C ALA A 109 7.17 -5.58 0.30
N VAL A 110 8.15 -5.84 1.18
CA VAL A 110 7.90 -6.21 2.59
C VAL A 110 7.29 -5.02 3.35
N ALA A 111 7.86 -3.82 3.21
CA ALA A 111 7.35 -2.60 3.83
C ALA A 111 5.91 -2.32 3.40
N ALA A 112 5.58 -2.45 2.12
CA ALA A 112 4.21 -2.28 1.62
C ALA A 112 3.23 -3.24 2.31
N ALA A 113 3.62 -4.52 2.49
CA ALA A 113 2.79 -5.50 3.18
C ALA A 113 2.58 -5.16 4.66
N LEU A 114 3.65 -4.73 5.36
CA LEU A 114 3.59 -4.31 6.75
C LEU A 114 2.67 -3.09 6.95
N PHE A 115 2.84 -2.04 6.14
CA PHE A 115 1.94 -0.88 6.15
C PHE A 115 0.49 -1.27 5.86
N SER A 116 0.24 -2.13 4.87
CA SER A 116 -1.13 -2.57 4.57
C SER A 116 -1.78 -3.37 5.69
N ASN A 117 -1.01 -4.11 6.49
CA ASN A 117 -1.51 -4.88 7.62
C ASN A 117 -1.68 -3.99 8.88
N ARG A 118 -0.75 -3.07 9.13
CA ARG A 118 -0.88 -2.09 10.20
C ARG A 118 -2.07 -1.16 9.97
N SER A 119 -2.34 -0.79 8.72
CA SER A 119 -3.57 -0.10 8.30
C SER A 119 -4.85 -0.85 8.72
N LEU A 120 -4.88 -2.19 8.57
CA LEU A 120 -6.00 -3.00 9.05
C LEU A 120 -6.13 -2.95 10.58
N ALA A 121 -5.01 -3.04 11.31
CA ALA A 121 -5.02 -2.98 12.77
C ALA A 121 -5.53 -1.63 13.28
N HIS A 122 -5.05 -0.53 12.70
CA HIS A 122 -5.56 0.82 12.97
C HIS A 122 -7.06 0.93 12.67
N HIS A 123 -7.51 0.38 11.55
CA HIS A 123 -8.92 0.42 11.21
C HIS A 123 -9.79 -0.32 12.24
N ARG A 124 -9.37 -1.53 12.63
CA ARG A 124 -10.13 -2.35 13.59
C ARG A 124 -10.13 -1.76 15.01
N SER A 125 -9.13 -0.94 15.34
CA SER A 125 -9.07 -0.18 16.60
C SER A 125 -9.75 1.19 16.53
N GLY A 126 -10.42 1.54 15.42
CA GLY A 126 -11.10 2.82 15.26
C GLY A 126 -10.18 4.01 14.92
N ARG A 127 -8.89 3.77 14.71
CA ARG A 127 -7.90 4.78 14.30
C ARG A 127 -7.91 4.98 12.78
N TYR A 128 -9.01 5.52 12.25
CA TYR A 128 -9.22 5.60 10.80
C TYR A 128 -8.24 6.53 10.06
N VAL A 129 -7.78 7.59 10.72
CA VAL A 129 -6.76 8.49 10.15
C VAL A 129 -5.46 7.72 9.89
N ASP A 130 -4.95 7.03 10.90
CA ASP A 130 -3.74 6.20 10.80
C ASP A 130 -3.92 5.09 9.78
N ALA A 131 -5.10 4.45 9.74
CA ALA A 131 -5.43 3.44 8.76
C ALA A 131 -5.34 3.98 7.32
N SER A 132 -5.89 5.17 7.05
CA SER A 132 -5.80 5.80 5.73
C SER A 132 -4.36 6.20 5.39
N VAL A 133 -3.58 6.62 6.38
CA VAL A 133 -2.17 7.02 6.25
C VAL A 133 -1.30 5.81 5.85
N ASP A 134 -1.42 4.70 6.57
CA ASP A 134 -0.67 3.48 6.28
C ASP A 134 -1.10 2.84 4.96
N GLY A 135 -2.40 2.87 4.64
CA GLY A 135 -2.90 2.42 3.35
C GLY A 135 -2.29 3.22 2.19
N ALA A 136 -2.18 4.53 2.34
CA ALA A 136 -1.56 5.41 1.34
C ALA A 136 -0.05 5.18 1.21
N ALA A 137 0.65 4.90 2.30
CA ALA A 137 2.06 4.51 2.27
C ALA A 137 2.23 3.20 1.47
N ALA A 138 1.44 2.16 1.77
CA ALA A 138 1.49 0.89 1.04
C ALA A 138 1.19 1.04 -0.46
N ALA A 139 0.21 1.89 -0.82
CA ALA A 139 -0.13 2.19 -2.21
C ALA A 139 0.97 2.95 -2.96
N GLN A 140 1.78 3.77 -2.28
CA GLN A 140 2.93 4.44 -2.90
C GLN A 140 4.07 3.45 -3.15
N LEU A 141 4.34 2.57 -2.19
CA LEU A 141 5.38 1.54 -2.32
C LEU A 141 5.03 0.50 -3.39
N ARG A 142 3.74 0.15 -3.54
CA ARG A 142 3.24 -0.75 -4.57
C ARG A 142 1.99 -0.18 -5.27
N PRO A 143 2.17 0.67 -6.30
CA PRO A 143 1.06 1.37 -6.97
C PRO A 143 0.05 0.46 -7.66
N PHE A 144 0.46 -0.73 -8.10
CA PHE A 144 -0.37 -1.69 -8.82
C PHE A 144 -1.03 -2.74 -7.91
N TRP A 145 -0.90 -2.60 -6.59
CA TRP A 145 -1.48 -3.55 -5.64
C TRP A 145 -2.88 -3.10 -5.21
N PRO A 146 -3.96 -3.87 -5.47
CA PRO A 146 -5.33 -3.42 -5.19
C PRO A 146 -5.64 -3.28 -3.69
N LYS A 147 -5.10 -4.17 -2.85
CA LYS A 147 -5.46 -4.29 -1.43
C LYS A 147 -5.27 -3.00 -0.59
N PRO A 148 -4.16 -2.23 -0.72
CA PRO A 148 -4.03 -0.92 -0.09
C PRO A 148 -5.16 0.06 -0.43
N TYR A 149 -5.63 0.09 -1.68
CA TYR A 149 -6.71 1.00 -2.07
C TYR A 149 -8.03 0.64 -1.40
N TYR A 150 -8.30 -0.66 -1.20
CA TYR A 150 -9.43 -1.10 -0.40
C TYR A 150 -9.32 -0.56 1.03
N ARG A 151 -8.15 -0.70 1.67
CA ARG A 151 -7.92 -0.19 3.04
C ARG A 151 -8.13 1.32 3.14
N ILE A 152 -7.60 2.08 2.18
CA ILE A 152 -7.80 3.53 2.09
C ILE A 152 -9.29 3.86 1.95
N ALA A 153 -10.01 3.13 1.09
CA ALA A 153 -11.43 3.39 0.84
C ALA A 153 -12.28 3.17 2.10
N VAL A 154 -12.11 2.05 2.81
CA VAL A 154 -12.87 1.78 4.05
C VAL A 154 -12.52 2.79 5.15
N ALA A 155 -11.23 3.08 5.36
CA ALA A 155 -10.82 4.08 6.35
C ALA A 155 -11.42 5.47 6.06
N ARG A 156 -11.46 5.88 4.79
CA ARG A 156 -12.05 7.16 4.38
C ARG A 156 -13.58 7.17 4.46
N LEU A 157 -14.22 6.02 4.27
CA LEU A 157 -15.66 5.89 4.48
C LEU A 157 -16.01 6.17 5.94
N ASP A 158 -15.29 5.56 6.87
CA ASP A 158 -15.50 5.75 8.32
C ASP A 158 -15.14 7.17 8.80
N LEU A 159 -14.24 7.85 8.10
CA LEU A 159 -13.97 9.29 8.30
C LEU A 159 -15.03 10.23 7.69
N GLY A 160 -16.03 9.70 6.97
CA GLY A 160 -17.03 10.51 6.25
C GLY A 160 -16.48 11.21 5.00
N HIS A 161 -15.28 10.85 4.53
CA HIS A 161 -14.65 11.41 3.34
C HIS A 161 -15.10 10.71 2.07
N TYR A 162 -16.41 10.72 1.80
CA TYR A 162 -17.04 9.89 0.76
C TYR A 162 -16.43 10.06 -0.64
N PRO A 163 -16.20 11.28 -1.18
CA PRO A 163 -15.60 11.42 -2.52
C PRO A 163 -14.21 10.79 -2.61
N ARG A 164 -13.40 10.93 -1.56
CA ARG A 164 -12.05 10.34 -1.49
C ARG A 164 -12.09 8.83 -1.27
N SER A 165 -13.14 8.31 -0.65
CA SER A 165 -13.40 6.88 -0.50
C SER A 165 -13.76 6.26 -1.85
N VAL A 166 -14.71 6.84 -2.59
CA VAL A 166 -15.09 6.42 -3.95
C VAL A 166 -13.88 6.40 -4.88
N ALA A 167 -13.07 7.46 -4.89
CA ALA A 167 -11.89 7.55 -5.74
C ALA A 167 -10.86 6.44 -5.44
N ALA A 168 -10.65 6.11 -4.16
CA ALA A 168 -9.77 5.01 -3.77
C ALA A 168 -10.38 3.65 -4.17
N CYS A 169 -11.67 3.46 -3.93
CA CYS A 169 -12.38 2.22 -4.25
C CYS A 169 -12.30 1.89 -5.75
N ARG A 170 -12.62 2.84 -6.62
CA ARG A 170 -12.54 2.68 -8.08
C ARG A 170 -11.13 2.42 -8.59
N ARG A 171 -10.14 3.08 -7.99
CA ARG A 171 -8.74 2.81 -8.34
C ARG A 171 -8.34 1.38 -7.98
N GLY A 172 -8.75 0.91 -6.81
CA GLY A 172 -8.51 -0.48 -6.38
C GLY A 172 -9.23 -1.48 -7.29
N GLU A 173 -10.49 -1.22 -7.65
CA GLU A 173 -11.28 -2.02 -8.57
C GLU A 173 -10.63 -2.14 -9.96
N ALA A 174 -10.22 -1.01 -10.54
CA ALA A 174 -9.56 -1.00 -11.85
C ALA A 174 -8.25 -1.80 -11.84
N LEU A 175 -7.50 -1.75 -10.74
CA LEU A 175 -6.29 -2.55 -10.57
C LEU A 175 -6.62 -4.03 -10.40
N ALA A 176 -7.61 -4.38 -9.56
CA ALA A 176 -8.05 -5.76 -9.37
C ALA A 176 -8.46 -6.39 -10.71
N ALA A 177 -9.26 -5.67 -11.50
CA ALA A 177 -9.65 -6.08 -12.85
C ALA A 177 -8.44 -6.29 -13.77
N SER A 178 -7.45 -5.39 -13.73
CA SER A 178 -6.24 -5.51 -14.54
C SER A 178 -5.34 -6.70 -14.16
N CYS A 179 -5.40 -7.11 -12.88
CA CYS A 179 -4.60 -8.19 -12.30
C CYS A 179 -5.32 -9.55 -12.32
N GLY A 180 -6.59 -9.61 -12.75
CA GLY A 180 -7.42 -10.81 -12.67
C GLY A 180 -7.83 -11.18 -11.24
N GLU A 181 -7.73 -10.24 -10.29
CA GLU A 181 -8.25 -10.41 -8.93
C GLU A 181 -9.77 -10.12 -8.89
N SER A 182 -10.46 -10.62 -7.86
CA SER A 182 -11.90 -10.39 -7.69
C SER A 182 -12.21 -8.91 -7.46
N THR A 183 -13.14 -8.36 -8.26
CA THR A 183 -13.66 -7.00 -8.14
C THR A 183 -14.85 -6.92 -7.17
N GLU A 184 -15.47 -8.05 -6.82
CA GLU A 184 -16.65 -8.12 -5.93
C GLU A 184 -16.50 -7.37 -4.60
N PRO A 185 -15.34 -7.44 -3.90
CA PRO A 185 -15.15 -6.67 -2.67
C PRO A 185 -15.24 -5.17 -2.89
N PHE A 186 -14.73 -4.68 -4.03
CA PHE A 186 -14.78 -3.25 -4.37
C PHE A 186 -16.18 -2.81 -4.80
N LEU A 187 -16.89 -3.63 -5.56
CA LEU A 187 -18.29 -3.35 -5.92
C LEU A 187 -19.18 -3.26 -4.69
N THR A 188 -19.06 -4.22 -3.77
CA THR A 188 -19.80 -4.22 -2.49
C THR A 188 -19.45 -3.00 -1.65
N LEU A 189 -18.16 -2.65 -1.57
CA LEU A 189 -17.71 -1.46 -0.85
C LEU A 189 -18.23 -0.18 -1.50
N LEU A 190 -18.22 -0.05 -2.82
CA LEU A 190 -18.73 1.11 -3.54
C LEU A 190 -20.23 1.32 -3.26
N ASN A 191 -21.03 0.25 -3.29
CA ASN A 191 -22.45 0.30 -2.92
C ASN A 191 -22.64 0.80 -1.47
N THR A 192 -21.80 0.32 -0.55
CA THR A 192 -21.82 0.74 0.86
C THR A 192 -21.46 2.21 1.01
N ILE A 193 -20.45 2.67 0.26
CA ILE A 193 -20.03 4.07 0.23
C ILE A 193 -21.16 4.95 -0.30
N SER A 194 -21.74 4.63 -1.45
CA SER A 194 -22.82 5.41 -2.06
C SER A 194 -24.04 5.47 -1.14
N TYR A 195 -24.47 4.34 -0.57
CA TYR A 195 -25.57 4.30 0.39
C TYR A 195 -25.30 5.17 1.64
N THR A 196 -24.11 5.04 2.23
CA THR A 196 -23.73 5.80 3.43
C THR A 196 -23.57 7.28 3.12
N ALA A 197 -22.99 7.62 1.97
CA ALA A 197 -22.84 9.00 1.51
C ALA A 197 -24.20 9.68 1.37
N MET A 198 -25.15 9.03 0.69
CA MET A 198 -26.50 9.55 0.48
C MET A 198 -27.22 9.83 1.80
N ARG A 199 -27.14 8.91 2.77
CA ARG A 199 -27.72 9.09 4.11
C ARG A 199 -27.13 10.27 4.88
N ASN A 200 -25.89 10.65 4.57
CA ASN A 200 -25.20 11.78 5.17
C ASN A 200 -25.21 13.04 4.27
N GLY A 201 -26.09 13.09 3.25
CA GLY A 201 -26.27 14.27 2.38
C GLY A 201 -25.19 14.46 1.30
N SER A 202 -24.39 13.44 1.02
CA SER A 202 -23.36 13.44 -0.01
C SER A 202 -23.78 12.57 -1.20
N PHE A 203 -23.62 13.08 -2.42
CA PHE A 203 -23.91 12.35 -3.67
C PHE A 203 -22.71 11.58 -4.22
N ALA A 204 -21.67 11.37 -3.42
CA ALA A 204 -20.48 10.62 -3.85
C ALA A 204 -20.85 9.19 -4.26
N GLY A 205 -20.41 8.77 -5.45
CA GLY A 205 -20.61 7.41 -5.97
C GLY A 205 -21.90 7.21 -6.77
N PHE A 206 -22.56 8.29 -7.20
CA PHE A 206 -23.77 8.30 -8.05
C PHE A 206 -23.54 8.95 -9.43
N ASP A 207 -22.32 8.98 -9.91
CA ASP A 207 -21.96 9.46 -11.25
C ASP A 207 -22.08 8.40 -12.35
#